data_AF-A0AAU9U9M7-F1
#
_entry.id   AF-A0AAU9U9M7-F1
#
_cell.length_a   1.000
_cell.length_b   1.000
_cell.length_c   1.000
_cell.angle_alpha   90.00
_cell.angle_beta   90.00
_cell.angle_gamma   90.00
#
_symmetry.space_group_name_H-M   'P 1'
#
loop_
_entity.id
_entity.type
_entity.pdbx_description
1 polymer ?
#
loop_
_entity_poly.entity_id
_entity_poly.type
_entity_poly.pdbx_seq_one_letter_code
_entity_poly.pdbx_strand_id
1 'polypeptide(L)'
;MCVKEEEIKDHIEDFKLYGYTFVDILNNIRVGELTMDQLEVLDSRRIPLVGPFADGEAVRIFPTTKLVDAYNSTMTTKLGKSLKLYHVTAVDISLEMKTYGQFPRKELIPDDPNKTGGILNTLCIGVGSRVII
;
A
#
# COMPACT_ATOMS: atom_id res chain seq x y z
N MET A 1 7.83 3.50 22.31
CA MET A 1 9.25 3.28 22.00
C MET A 1 9.61 4.35 20.97
N CYS A 2 10.21 5.45 21.41
CA CYS A 2 10.51 6.59 20.54
C CYS A 2 11.70 6.21 19.68
N VAL A 3 11.48 6.06 18.38
CA VAL A 3 12.56 6.00 17.39
C VAL A 3 13.23 7.37 17.44
N LYS A 4 14.53 7.39 17.76
CA LYS A 4 15.29 8.63 17.91
C LYS A 4 15.44 9.27 16.53
N GLU A 5 15.23 10.59 16.44
CA GLU A 5 15.45 11.41 15.23
C GLU A 5 16.86 11.22 14.60
N GLU A 6 17.80 10.67 15.35
CA GLU A 6 19.17 10.36 14.90
C GLU A 6 19.22 9.20 13.89
N GLU A 7 18.37 8.16 14.01
CA GLU A 7 18.38 7.02 13.06
C GLU A 7 17.85 7.39 11.66
N ILE A 8 17.03 8.45 11.56
CA ILE A 8 16.48 8.92 10.27
C ILE A 8 17.54 9.71 9.48
N LYS A 9 18.46 10.41 10.17
CA LYS A 9 19.53 11.18 9.51
C LYS A 9 20.57 10.28 8.85
N ASP A 10 20.93 9.17 9.49
CA ASP A 10 21.90 8.21 8.95
C ASP A 10 21.44 7.56 7.63
N HIS A 11 20.13 7.43 7.40
CA HIS A 11 19.60 6.93 6.12
C HIS A 11 19.48 7.98 5.00
N ILE A 12 19.52 9.28 5.35
CA ILE A 12 19.45 10.38 4.37
C ILE A 12 20.85 10.80 3.92
N GLU A 13 21.86 10.75 4.80
CA GLU A 13 23.24 11.10 4.45
C GLU A 13 23.96 10.06 3.56
N ASP A 14 23.47 8.82 3.55
CA ASP A 14 23.99 7.71 2.73
C ASP A 14 23.58 7.75 1.25
N PHE A 15 22.96 8.83 0.77
CA PHE A 15 22.50 8.95 -0.62
C PHE A 15 23.55 9.45 -1.61
N LYS A 16 24.77 9.77 -1.17
CA LYS A 16 25.86 10.17 -2.08
C LYS A 16 26.65 8.97 -2.57
N LEU A 17 26.03 8.17 -3.43
CA LEU A 17 26.77 7.26 -4.31
C LEU A 17 26.98 7.96 -5.66
N TYR A 18 28.19 7.96 -6.20
CA TYR A 18 28.53 8.60 -7.48
C TYR A 18 28.28 10.12 -7.58
N GLY A 19 28.15 10.83 -6.45
CA GLY A 19 27.99 12.29 -6.43
C GLY A 19 26.58 12.81 -6.74
N TYR A 20 25.61 11.93 -6.97
CA TYR A 20 24.20 12.28 -7.11
C TYR A 20 23.49 12.20 -5.77
N THR A 21 22.56 13.12 -5.51
CA THR A 21 21.64 12.99 -4.38
C THR A 21 20.38 12.24 -4.83
N PHE A 22 19.60 11.72 -3.87
CA PHE A 22 18.30 11.12 -4.16
C PHE A 22 17.38 12.09 -4.91
N VAL A 23 17.42 13.37 -4.53
CA VAL A 23 16.61 14.43 -5.13
C VAL A 23 16.97 14.60 -6.61
N ASP A 24 18.25 14.56 -6.94
CA ASP A 24 18.72 14.66 -8.34
C ASP A 24 18.21 13.50 -9.19
N ILE A 25 18.30 12.27 -8.65
CA ILE A 25 17.79 11.07 -9.32
C ILE A 25 16.28 11.19 -9.56
N LEU A 26 15.50 11.59 -8.55
CA LEU A 26 14.04 11.76 -8.69
C LEU A 26 13.67 12.86 -9.70
N ASN A 27 14.40 13.97 -9.70
CA ASN A 27 14.19 15.05 -10.67
C ASN A 27 14.47 14.58 -12.10
N ASN A 28 15.55 13.83 -12.31
CA ASN A 28 15.90 13.28 -13.62
C ASN A 28 14.90 12.22 -14.10
N ILE A 29 14.41 11.35 -13.19
CA ILE A 29 13.30 10.42 -13.50
C ILE A 29 12.06 11.19 -13.97
N ARG A 30 11.71 12.28 -13.28
CA ARG A 30 10.53 13.08 -13.59
C ARG A 30 10.57 13.69 -15.00
N VAL A 31 11.74 14.14 -15.46
CA VAL A 31 11.92 14.76 -16.78
C VAL A 31 12.32 13.76 -17.88
N GLY A 32 12.63 12.51 -17.51
CA GLY A 32 13.03 11.46 -18.44
C GLY A 32 14.52 11.50 -18.82
N GLU A 33 15.36 12.16 -18.04
CA GLU A 33 16.80 12.36 -18.29
C GLU A 33 17.67 11.50 -17.33
N LEU A 34 17.24 10.27 -17.05
CA LEU A 34 17.97 9.37 -16.16
C LEU A 34 19.27 8.89 -16.84
N THR A 35 20.42 9.12 -16.19
CA THR A 35 21.73 8.65 -16.71
C THR A 35 21.98 7.18 -16.32
N MET A 36 22.93 6.53 -17.00
CA MET A 36 23.32 5.14 -16.69
C MET A 36 23.89 5.01 -15.28
N ASP A 37 24.70 5.97 -14.83
CA ASP A 37 25.24 5.98 -13.46
C ASP A 37 24.11 6.06 -12.41
N GLN A 38 23.09 6.88 -12.67
CA GLN A 38 21.91 6.97 -11.81
C GLN A 38 21.07 5.69 -11.82
N LEU A 39 20.99 4.99 -12.96
CA LEU A 39 20.34 3.69 -13.05
C LEU A 39 21.08 2.62 -12.24
N GLU A 40 22.42 2.63 -12.25
CA GLU A 40 23.24 1.73 -11.45
C GLU A 40 23.03 1.97 -9.95
N VAL A 41 22.91 3.23 -9.52
CA VAL A 41 22.53 3.58 -8.14
C VAL A 41 21.19 2.94 -7.77
N LEU A 42 20.18 3.03 -8.63
CA LEU A 42 18.87 2.42 -8.39
C LEU A 42 18.94 0.89 -8.33
N ASP A 43 19.67 0.23 -9.22
CA ASP A 43 19.79 -1.23 -9.21
C ASP A 43 20.59 -1.75 -8.00
N SER A 44 21.61 -1.02 -7.56
CA SER A 44 22.36 -1.35 -6.33
C SER A 44 21.47 -1.35 -5.07
N ARG A 45 20.38 -0.59 -5.08
CA ARG A 45 19.40 -0.48 -4.00
C ARG A 45 18.27 -1.50 -4.13
N ARG A 46 18.30 -2.37 -5.14
CA ARG A 46 17.29 -3.40 -5.33
C ARG A 46 17.34 -4.42 -4.20
N ILE A 47 16.35 -4.40 -3.33
CA ILE A 47 16.22 -5.38 -2.25
C ILE A 47 15.86 -6.73 -2.88
N PRO A 48 16.68 -7.79 -2.70
CA PRO A 48 16.40 -9.08 -3.29
C PRO A 48 15.18 -9.70 -2.62
N LEU A 49 14.22 -10.11 -3.46
CA LEU A 49 12.94 -10.72 -3.05
C LEU A 49 13.15 -12.19 -2.62
N VAL A 50 13.95 -12.43 -1.57
CA VAL A 50 14.27 -13.80 -1.13
C VAL A 50 13.20 -14.33 -0.19
N GLY A 51 12.10 -14.81 -0.76
CA GLY A 51 11.06 -15.55 -0.03
C GLY A 51 9.72 -14.82 0.08
N PRO A 52 8.66 -15.51 0.51
CA PRO A 52 7.29 -14.98 0.49
C PRO A 52 7.02 -13.83 1.47
N PHE A 53 8.02 -13.41 2.25
CA PHE A 53 7.94 -12.44 3.35
C PHE A 53 9.26 -11.65 3.60
N ALA A 54 10.24 -11.65 2.69
CA ALA A 54 11.53 -10.98 2.91
C ALA A 54 11.51 -9.46 2.69
N ASP A 55 10.41 -8.82 3.08
CA ASP A 55 10.18 -7.38 2.93
C ASP A 55 9.75 -6.84 4.29
N GLY A 56 10.60 -7.03 5.30
CA GLY A 56 10.34 -6.83 6.72
C GLY A 56 9.36 -5.70 7.07
N GLU A 57 9.32 -4.58 6.34
CA GLU A 57 8.40 -3.46 6.63
C GLU A 57 7.84 -2.71 5.40
N ALA A 58 8.27 -3.02 4.17
CA ALA A 58 7.99 -2.16 3.01
C ALA A 58 6.57 -2.33 2.40
N VAL A 59 5.97 -1.21 1.97
CA VAL A 59 4.75 -1.18 1.14
C VAL A 59 5.14 -1.43 -0.31
N ARG A 60 4.43 -2.34 -0.99
CA ARG A 60 4.66 -2.63 -2.42
C ARG A 60 3.78 -1.76 -3.30
N ILE A 61 4.40 -1.14 -4.30
CA ILE A 61 3.72 -0.34 -5.31
C ILE A 61 3.47 -1.22 -6.53
N PHE A 62 2.23 -1.24 -7.01
CA PHE A 62 1.83 -1.99 -8.20
C PHE A 62 1.22 -1.04 -9.24
N PRO A 63 1.36 -1.33 -10.54
CA PRO A 63 0.84 -0.47 -11.61
C PRO A 63 -0.69 -0.54 -11.75
N THR A 64 -1.37 -1.55 -11.18
CA THR A 64 -2.83 -1.70 -11.30
C THR A 64 -3.46 -2.16 -9.98
N THR A 65 -4.70 -1.75 -9.75
CA THR A 65 -5.52 -2.18 -8.59
C THR A 65 -5.70 -3.70 -8.55
N LYS A 66 -5.90 -4.34 -9.71
CA LYS A 66 -5.99 -5.80 -9.81
C LYS A 66 -4.78 -6.52 -9.21
N LEU A 67 -3.58 -5.99 -9.40
CA LEU A 67 -2.35 -6.55 -8.82
C LEU A 67 -2.27 -6.29 -7.31
N VAL A 68 -2.71 -5.11 -6.85
CA VAL A 68 -2.85 -4.80 -5.43
C VAL A 68 -3.80 -5.78 -4.76
N ASP A 69 -4.99 -5.99 -5.33
CA ASP A 69 -6.01 -6.89 -4.79
C ASP A 69 -5.54 -8.33 -4.73
N ALA A 70 -4.88 -8.81 -5.79
CA ALA A 70 -4.32 -10.15 -5.83
C ALA A 70 -3.24 -10.36 -4.76
N TYR A 71 -2.35 -9.37 -4.58
CA TYR A 71 -1.32 -9.40 -3.55
C TYR A 71 -1.91 -9.39 -2.14
N ASN A 72 -2.80 -8.43 -1.85
CA ASN A 72 -3.46 -8.30 -0.55
C ASN A 72 -4.30 -9.53 -0.20
N SER A 73 -5.02 -10.09 -1.17
CA SER A 73 -5.81 -11.32 -0.97
C SER A 73 -4.91 -12.52 -0.65
N THR A 74 -3.78 -12.64 -1.36
CA THR A 74 -2.78 -13.70 -1.11
C THR A 74 -2.19 -13.57 0.29
N MET A 75 -1.83 -12.35 0.71
CA MET A 75 -1.27 -12.11 2.03
C MET A 75 -2.28 -12.35 3.15
N THR A 76 -3.52 -11.91 2.96
CA THR A 76 -4.62 -12.18 3.90
C THR A 76 -4.89 -13.68 4.02
N THR A 77 -4.89 -14.41 2.90
CA THR A 77 -5.06 -15.87 2.90
C THR A 77 -3.92 -16.58 3.63
N LYS A 78 -2.68 -16.14 3.43
CA LYS A 78 -1.53 -16.69 4.16
C LYS A 78 -1.63 -16.42 5.65
N LEU A 79 -2.02 -15.20 6.04
CA LEU A 79 -2.24 -14.83 7.44
C LEU A 79 -3.32 -15.70 8.09
N GLY A 80 -4.40 -15.97 7.36
CA GLY A 80 -5.49 -16.84 7.81
C GLY A 80 -5.13 -18.30 8.04
N LYS A 81 -3.95 -18.76 7.59
CA LYS A 81 -3.47 -20.13 7.88
C LYS A 81 -2.97 -20.27 9.32
N SER A 82 -2.48 -19.19 9.93
CA SER A 82 -1.88 -19.22 11.27
C SER A 82 -2.66 -18.40 12.28
N LEU A 83 -3.41 -17.40 11.84
CA LEU A 83 -4.09 -16.45 12.71
C LEU A 83 -5.57 -16.33 12.35
N LYS A 84 -6.37 -15.97 13.36
CA LYS A 84 -7.79 -15.71 13.17
C LYS A 84 -7.99 -14.44 12.35
N LEU A 85 -8.84 -14.54 11.34
CA LEU A 85 -9.31 -13.40 10.55
C LEU A 85 -10.68 -12.94 11.06
N TYR A 86 -10.90 -11.64 10.96
CA TYR A 86 -12.14 -10.94 11.28
C TYR A 86 -12.69 -10.33 9.99
N HIS A 87 -13.99 -10.48 9.81
CA HIS A 87 -14.72 -9.88 8.70
C HIS A 87 -15.55 -8.72 9.24
N VAL A 88 -15.29 -7.53 8.71
CA VAL A 88 -16.04 -6.30 9.00
C VAL A 88 -16.86 -5.98 7.76
N THR A 89 -18.17 -6.09 7.90
CA THR A 89 -19.10 -5.80 6.80
C THR A 89 -19.67 -4.39 6.99
N ALA A 90 -19.64 -3.60 5.93
CA ALA A 90 -20.24 -2.27 5.89
C ALA A 90 -21.76 -2.36 6.04
N VAL A 91 -22.34 -1.29 6.60
CA VAL A 91 -23.78 -1.13 6.75
C VAL A 91 -24.16 0.21 6.14
N ASP A 92 -24.82 0.14 4.98
CA ASP A 92 -25.30 1.34 4.28
C ASP A 92 -26.68 1.75 4.80
N ILE A 93 -26.86 3.05 5.01
CA ILE A 93 -28.10 3.65 5.47
C ILE A 93 -28.44 4.80 4.54
N SER A 94 -29.71 4.87 4.11
CA SER A 94 -30.16 5.99 3.29
C SER A 94 -30.23 7.28 4.09
N LEU A 95 -29.74 8.36 3.48
CA LEU A 95 -29.84 9.73 3.99
C LEU A 95 -30.91 10.55 3.27
N GLU A 96 -31.62 9.97 2.31
CA GLU A 96 -32.68 10.68 1.58
C GLU A 96 -33.88 10.96 2.50
N MET A 97 -34.49 12.15 2.39
CA MET A 97 -35.61 12.54 3.28
C MET A 97 -36.76 11.51 3.32
N LYS A 98 -37.04 10.80 2.21
CA LYS A 98 -38.15 9.84 2.13
C LYS A 98 -37.81 8.46 2.68
N THR A 99 -36.53 8.11 2.74
CA THR A 99 -36.05 6.77 3.12
C THR A 99 -35.02 6.82 4.25
N TYR A 100 -34.92 7.95 4.95
CA TYR A 100 -33.93 8.21 5.97
C TYR A 100 -33.91 7.11 7.04
N GLY A 101 -32.72 6.57 7.32
CA GLY A 101 -32.54 5.52 8.32
C GLY A 101 -32.92 4.11 7.83
N GLN A 102 -33.42 3.96 6.61
CA GLN A 102 -33.73 2.65 6.03
C GLN A 102 -32.52 2.06 5.31
N PHE A 103 -32.46 0.73 5.25
CA PHE A 103 -31.49 0.03 4.43
C PHE A 103 -31.82 0.27 2.95
N PRO A 104 -30.90 0.85 2.16
CA PRO A 104 -31.10 1.05 0.75
C PRO A 104 -31.16 -0.29 0.02
N ARG A 105 -31.79 -0.29 -1.16
CA ARG A 105 -31.82 -1.45 -2.04
C ARG A 105 -30.40 -1.76 -2.52
N LYS A 106 -29.96 -3.01 -2.41
CA LYS A 106 -28.58 -3.42 -2.72
C LYS A 106 -28.17 -3.11 -4.15
N GLU A 107 -29.11 -3.14 -5.09
CA GLU A 107 -28.85 -2.87 -6.52
C GLU A 107 -28.49 -1.40 -6.79
N LEU A 108 -28.78 -0.51 -5.84
CA LEU A 108 -28.47 0.91 -5.93
C LEU A 108 -27.15 1.28 -5.23
N ILE A 109 -26.56 0.35 -4.49
CA ILE A 109 -25.31 0.56 -3.76
C ILE A 109 -24.17 0.25 -4.73
N PRO A 110 -23.26 1.21 -5.01
CA PRO A 110 -22.09 0.94 -5.81
C PRO A 110 -21.23 -0.14 -5.16
N ASP A 111 -20.87 -1.17 -5.93
CA ASP A 111 -20.00 -2.28 -5.53
C ASP A 111 -18.53 -2.06 -5.95
N ASP A 112 -18.31 -1.15 -6.89
CA ASP A 112 -16.99 -0.74 -7.38
C ASP A 112 -16.28 0.17 -6.35
N PRO A 113 -15.10 -0.24 -5.83
CA PRO A 113 -14.31 0.59 -4.92
C PRO A 113 -13.98 1.98 -5.47
N ASN A 114 -13.88 2.14 -6.80
CA ASN A 114 -13.63 3.45 -7.42
C ASN A 114 -14.83 4.41 -7.28
N LYS A 115 -16.03 3.87 -7.02
CA LYS A 115 -17.27 4.64 -6.81
C LYS A 115 -17.60 4.83 -5.33
N THR A 116 -16.90 4.13 -4.44
CA THR A 116 -17.09 4.20 -2.98
C THR A 116 -15.90 4.86 -2.27
N GLY A 117 -15.03 5.55 -3.00
CA GLY A 117 -13.84 6.21 -2.43
C GLY A 117 -12.80 5.25 -1.87
N GLY A 118 -12.75 4.02 -2.40
CA GLY A 118 -11.84 2.97 -1.96
C GLY A 118 -12.36 2.13 -0.79
N ILE A 119 -13.58 2.38 -0.30
CA ILE A 119 -14.16 1.64 0.81
C ILE A 119 -14.81 0.36 0.28
N LEU A 120 -14.35 -0.78 0.79
CA LEU A 120 -14.90 -2.09 0.44
C LEU A 120 -16.14 -2.40 1.28
N ASN A 121 -17.12 -3.09 0.68
CA ASN A 121 -18.30 -3.59 1.40
C ASN A 121 -17.93 -4.59 2.52
N THR A 122 -16.87 -5.39 2.30
CA THR A 122 -16.35 -6.29 3.34
C THR A 122 -14.85 -6.13 3.44
N LEU A 123 -14.38 -5.83 4.64
CA LEU A 123 -12.97 -5.78 5.00
C LEU A 123 -12.60 -7.04 5.78
N CYS A 124 -11.51 -7.71 5.38
CA CYS A 124 -10.96 -8.86 6.08
C CYS A 124 -9.62 -8.49 6.71
N ILE A 125 -9.51 -8.59 8.03
CA ILE A 125 -8.31 -8.21 8.79
C ILE A 125 -7.98 -9.22 9.88
N GLY A 126 -6.71 -9.36 10.23
CA GLY A 126 -6.23 -10.17 11.34
C GLY A 126 -5.10 -9.47 12.08
N VAL A 127 -4.67 -10.07 13.19
CA VAL A 127 -3.45 -9.61 13.87
C VAL A 127 -2.28 -9.75 12.89
N GLY A 128 -1.53 -8.67 12.66
CA GLY A 128 -0.45 -8.62 11.67
C GLY A 128 -0.86 -8.16 10.27
N SER A 129 -2.14 -7.87 10.02
CA SER A 129 -2.56 -7.16 8.80
C SER A 129 -1.97 -5.74 8.77
N ARG A 130 -1.46 -5.33 7.61
CA ARG A 130 -1.03 -3.94 7.35
C ARG A 130 -2.19 -3.18 6.70
N VAL A 131 -2.54 -2.04 7.27
CA VAL A 131 -3.66 -1.20 6.81
C VAL A 131 -3.18 0.23 6.60
N ILE A 132 -3.84 0.94 5.69
CA ILE A 132 -3.67 2.37 5.48
C ILE A 132 -4.97 3.03 5.96
N ILE A 133 -4.82 4.14 6.70
CA ILE A 133 -5.94 4.95 7.23
C ILE A 133 -6.13 6.16 6.32
#